data_AF-A0A9C9YVD1-F1
#
_entry.id   AF-A0A9C9YVD1-F1
#
_cell.length_a   1.000
_cell.length_b   1.000
_cell.length_c   1.000
_cell.angle_alpha   90.00
_cell.angle_beta   90.00
_cell.angle_gamma   90.00
#
_symmetry.space_group_name_H-M   'P 1'
#
loop_
_entity.id
_entity.type
_entity.pdbx_description
1 polymer ?
#
loop_
_entity_poly.entity_id
_entity_poly.type
_entity_poly.pdbx_seq_one_letter_code
_entity_poly.pdbx_strand_id
1 'polypeptide(L)'
;MIGASLMAGMLMSGLSSRADETPTHNWPQLEKKLQLIERLYAPMRARGENPGIDESLAAAKAAKTAGDYGESLRLSNEILRMLTTSYGARRHKPSLKLLEKRYRKRLTEVDSLRGAFLSISREKGIDPGTVCDEPSYQRMLNEATQRAAKQDYQNATILVDAMYNTMSVAVTSLRNHETLEYKLVFNSPKEEYEYELNRYRTLTLLLRMKQKEVSLNPAREAAMRRHVAEAESLWNDAKSQAGDGHHDIAVKHLESAIARLGDALGILGMYMPK
;
A
#
# COMPACT_ATOMS: atom_id res chain seq x y z
N MET A 1 -50.54 34.21 -49.38
CA MET A 1 -51.31 34.20 -48.13
C MET A 1 -51.43 32.75 -47.67
N ILE A 2 -50.93 32.47 -46.45
CA ILE A 2 -51.39 31.46 -45.46
C ILE A 2 -51.62 30.02 -45.99
N GLY A 3 -51.00 28.96 -45.48
CA GLY A 3 -50.18 28.81 -44.28
C GLY A 3 -49.75 27.35 -44.05
N ALA A 4 -48.76 27.24 -43.17
CA ALA A 4 -48.40 26.12 -42.28
C ALA A 4 -48.79 24.69 -42.70
N SER A 5 -47.79 23.92 -43.15
CA SER A 5 -47.86 22.45 -43.15
C SER A 5 -46.78 21.88 -42.24
N LEU A 6 -47.18 20.85 -41.50
CA LEU A 6 -46.64 20.34 -40.26
C LEU A 6 -45.15 19.93 -40.30
N MET A 7 -44.40 20.43 -39.32
CA MET A 7 -43.25 19.75 -38.73
C MET A 7 -43.75 18.91 -37.54
N ALA A 8 -43.74 17.59 -37.66
CA ALA A 8 -43.88 16.68 -36.53
C ALA A 8 -42.82 15.57 -36.67
N GLY A 9 -41.82 15.63 -35.80
CA GLY A 9 -40.66 14.76 -35.81
C GLY A 9 -41.01 13.30 -35.54
N MET A 10 -40.44 12.43 -36.35
CA MET A 10 -40.44 10.98 -36.16
C MET A 10 -38.97 10.56 -35.98
N LEU A 11 -38.51 10.57 -34.73
CA LEU A 11 -37.30 9.88 -34.29
C LEU A 11 -37.70 8.98 -33.11
N MET A 12 -38.21 7.80 -33.46
CA MET A 12 -38.36 6.65 -32.58
C MET A 12 -37.26 5.66 -32.94
N SER A 13 -36.19 5.62 -32.17
CA SER A 13 -35.33 4.43 -32.03
C SER A 13 -34.26 4.66 -30.97
N GLY A 14 -34.30 3.84 -29.90
CA GLY A 14 -33.11 3.59 -29.09
C GLY A 14 -33.11 4.05 -27.63
N LEU A 15 -34.25 4.14 -26.95
CA LEU A 15 -34.24 3.98 -25.48
C LEU A 15 -34.11 2.49 -25.18
N SER A 16 -32.86 2.00 -25.21
CA SER A 16 -32.52 0.69 -24.65
C SER A 16 -32.78 0.76 -23.15
N SER A 17 -33.88 0.15 -22.71
CA SER A 17 -34.19 -0.07 -21.31
C SER A 17 -33.03 -0.84 -20.66
N ARG A 18 -32.21 -0.15 -19.88
CA ARG A 18 -31.22 -0.78 -19.02
C ARG A 18 -31.93 -1.21 -17.73
N ALA A 19 -32.83 -2.17 -17.87
CA ALA A 19 -33.47 -2.90 -16.79
C ALA A 19 -33.16 -4.38 -17.04
N ASP A 20 -31.99 -4.81 -16.58
CA ASP A 20 -31.72 -6.17 -16.07
C ASP A 20 -30.22 -6.32 -15.82
N GLU A 21 -29.76 -5.73 -14.72
CA GLU A 21 -28.67 -6.31 -13.95
C GLU A 21 -29.29 -6.68 -12.59
N THR A 22 -30.14 -7.72 -12.58
CA THR A 22 -30.45 -8.35 -11.30
C THR A 22 -29.12 -8.87 -10.75
N PRO A 23 -28.67 -8.42 -9.57
CA PRO A 23 -27.33 -8.74 -9.06
C PRO A 23 -27.35 -10.17 -8.50
N THR A 24 -27.53 -11.17 -9.36
CA THR A 24 -27.74 -12.56 -8.98
C THR A 24 -26.50 -13.27 -8.42
N HIS A 25 -25.41 -12.54 -8.17
CA HIS A 25 -24.09 -13.13 -7.90
C HIS A 25 -23.44 -12.71 -6.57
N ASN A 26 -24.13 -11.98 -5.68
CA ASN A 26 -23.54 -11.49 -4.41
C ASN A 26 -24.12 -12.12 -3.13
N TRP A 27 -24.79 -13.26 -3.22
CA TRP A 27 -25.52 -13.89 -2.10
C TRP A 27 -24.64 -14.31 -0.92
N PRO A 28 -23.46 -14.93 -1.13
CA PRO A 28 -22.58 -15.27 -0.02
C PRO A 28 -22.04 -14.02 0.70
N GLN A 29 -22.01 -12.86 0.02
CA GLN A 29 -21.56 -11.60 0.61
C GLN A 29 -22.65 -10.93 1.43
N LEU A 30 -23.91 -10.99 0.98
CA LEU A 30 -25.05 -10.47 1.73
C LEU A 30 -25.24 -11.21 3.06
N GLU A 31 -25.09 -12.54 3.06
CA GLU A 31 -25.15 -13.35 4.28
C GLU A 31 -24.10 -12.93 5.31
N LYS A 32 -22.83 -12.89 4.87
CA LYS A 32 -21.71 -12.45 5.72
C LYS A 32 -21.91 -11.03 6.26
N LYS A 33 -22.54 -10.17 5.47
CA LYS A 33 -22.82 -8.78 5.85
C LYS A 33 -23.90 -8.70 6.93
N LEU A 34 -24.98 -9.46 6.82
CA LEU A 34 -26.02 -9.53 7.86
C LEU A 34 -25.46 -10.10 9.17
N GLN A 35 -24.63 -11.15 9.10
CA GLN A 35 -23.95 -11.71 10.27
C GLN A 35 -23.02 -10.68 10.94
N LEU A 36 -22.28 -9.90 10.16
CA LEU A 36 -21.45 -8.82 10.68
C LEU A 36 -22.29 -7.75 11.38
N ILE A 37 -23.41 -7.33 10.77
CA ILE A 37 -24.35 -6.36 11.35
C ILE A 37 -24.85 -6.86 12.70
N GLU A 38 -25.28 -8.12 12.80
CA GLU A 38 -25.74 -8.70 14.06
C GLU A 38 -24.65 -8.69 15.14
N ARG A 39 -23.42 -9.10 14.77
CA ARG A 39 -22.29 -9.09 15.72
C ARG A 39 -21.96 -7.71 16.23
N LEU A 40 -22.00 -6.70 15.35
CA LEU A 40 -21.74 -5.30 15.71
C LEU A 40 -22.89 -4.71 16.52
N TYR A 41 -24.14 -5.04 16.19
CA TYR A 41 -25.30 -4.44 16.85
C TYR A 41 -25.68 -5.12 18.19
N ALA A 42 -25.37 -6.41 18.38
CA ALA A 42 -25.69 -7.17 19.59
C ALA A 42 -25.41 -6.43 20.93
N PRO A 43 -24.23 -5.81 21.15
CA PRO A 43 -23.97 -5.07 22.39
C PRO A 43 -24.77 -3.76 22.51
N MET A 44 -25.24 -3.15 21.42
CA MET A 44 -26.12 -1.97 21.45
C MET A 44 -27.57 -2.39 21.73
N ARG A 45 -28.01 -3.48 21.09
CA ARG A 45 -29.32 -4.08 21.27
C ARG A 45 -29.60 -4.45 22.72
N ALA A 46 -28.63 -5.07 23.40
CA ALA A 46 -28.73 -5.41 24.82
C ALA A 46 -28.91 -4.20 25.75
N ARG A 47 -28.57 -2.99 25.28
CA ARG A 47 -28.70 -1.72 26.01
C ARG A 47 -29.94 -0.91 25.60
N GLY A 48 -30.77 -1.44 24.69
CA GLY A 48 -31.96 -0.75 24.17
C GLY A 48 -31.64 0.47 23.30
N GLU A 49 -30.46 0.49 22.66
CA GLU A 49 -29.98 1.66 21.93
C GLU A 49 -30.30 1.55 20.43
N ASN A 50 -30.84 2.64 19.85
CA ASN A 50 -31.10 2.82 18.43
C ASN A 50 -32.12 1.81 17.83
N PRO A 51 -33.40 1.87 18.27
CA PRO A 51 -34.45 0.92 17.85
C PRO A 51 -34.73 0.93 16.34
N GLY A 52 -34.36 2.00 15.62
CA GLY A 52 -34.44 2.05 14.16
C GLY A 52 -33.53 1.04 13.46
N ILE A 53 -32.46 0.56 14.12
CA ILE A 53 -31.61 -0.52 13.62
C ILE A 53 -32.32 -1.87 13.74
N ASP A 54 -33.10 -2.11 14.79
CA ASP A 54 -33.88 -3.35 14.93
C ASP A 54 -34.93 -3.48 13.82
N GLU A 55 -35.66 -2.40 13.53
CA GLU A 55 -36.65 -2.35 12.46
C GLU A 55 -36.00 -2.56 11.08
N SER A 56 -34.90 -1.85 10.82
CA SER A 56 -34.17 -1.98 9.55
C SER A 56 -33.56 -3.38 9.37
N LEU A 57 -33.07 -4.00 10.44
CA LEU A 57 -32.50 -5.35 10.41
C LEU A 57 -33.59 -6.40 10.17
N ALA A 58 -34.77 -6.23 10.77
CA ALA A 58 -35.93 -7.09 10.50
C ALA A 58 -36.38 -6.98 9.05
N ALA A 59 -36.49 -5.75 8.51
CA ALA A 59 -36.84 -5.49 7.11
C ALA A 59 -35.80 -6.08 6.14
N ALA A 60 -34.50 -5.95 6.43
CA ALA A 60 -33.43 -6.51 5.60
C ALA A 60 -33.49 -8.05 5.51
N LYS A 61 -33.84 -8.71 6.62
CA LYS A 61 -34.02 -10.17 6.66
C LYS A 61 -35.28 -10.60 5.93
N ALA A 62 -36.38 -9.88 6.10
CA ALA A 62 -37.64 -10.15 5.41
C ALA A 62 -37.48 -10.03 3.87
N ALA A 63 -36.82 -8.97 3.40
CA ALA A 63 -36.50 -8.77 1.99
C ALA A 63 -35.66 -9.93 1.43
N LYS A 64 -34.64 -10.38 2.17
CA LYS A 64 -33.85 -11.56 1.80
C LYS A 64 -34.70 -12.82 1.71
N THR A 65 -35.57 -13.10 2.68
CA THR A 65 -36.44 -14.29 2.65
C THR A 65 -37.47 -14.24 1.52
N ALA A 66 -37.89 -13.04 1.12
CA ALA A 66 -38.78 -12.82 -0.02
C ALA A 66 -38.06 -12.91 -1.39
N GLY A 67 -36.74 -13.11 -1.40
CA GLY A 67 -35.93 -13.11 -2.62
C GLY A 67 -35.62 -11.71 -3.17
N ASP A 68 -36.01 -10.64 -2.45
CA ASP A 68 -35.66 -9.26 -2.79
C ASP A 68 -34.28 -8.91 -2.21
N TYR A 69 -33.26 -9.43 -2.87
CA TYR A 69 -31.88 -9.23 -2.46
C TYR A 69 -31.36 -7.81 -2.70
N GLY A 70 -31.92 -7.09 -3.67
CA GLY A 70 -31.58 -5.70 -3.94
C GLY A 70 -31.95 -4.83 -2.75
N GLU A 71 -33.18 -4.99 -2.25
CA GLU A 71 -33.66 -4.27 -1.09
C GLU A 71 -32.95 -4.70 0.20
N SER A 72 -32.70 -6.00 0.39
CA SER A 72 -31.93 -6.50 1.53
C SER A 72 -30.52 -5.90 1.59
N LEU A 73 -29.85 -5.75 0.43
CA LEU A 73 -28.52 -5.16 0.35
C LEU A 73 -28.54 -3.66 0.67
N ARG A 74 -29.55 -2.94 0.16
CA ARG A 74 -29.78 -1.51 0.42
C ARG A 74 -29.96 -1.26 1.92
N LEU A 75 -30.87 -1.98 2.56
CA LEU A 75 -31.13 -1.91 4.00
C LEU A 75 -29.89 -2.27 4.82
N SER A 76 -29.13 -3.30 4.40
CA SER A 76 -27.88 -3.68 5.06
C SER A 76 -26.81 -2.58 5.01
N ASN A 77 -26.72 -1.84 3.89
CA ASN A 77 -25.81 -0.68 3.78
C ASN A 77 -26.24 0.46 4.71
N GLU A 78 -27.54 0.70 4.77
CA GLU A 78 -28.12 1.73 5.64
C GLU A 78 -27.85 1.45 7.11
N ILE A 79 -28.02 0.21 7.55
CA ILE A 79 -27.69 -0.24 8.91
C ILE A 79 -26.21 -0.04 9.22
N LEU A 80 -25.30 -0.42 8.32
CA LEU A 80 -23.87 -0.20 8.52
C LEU A 80 -23.52 1.28 8.63
N ARG A 81 -24.20 2.16 7.88
CA ARG A 81 -24.03 3.61 8.01
C ARG A 81 -24.49 4.10 9.38
N MET A 82 -25.67 3.66 9.84
CA MET A 82 -26.20 4.00 11.17
C MET A 82 -25.29 3.50 12.29
N LEU A 83 -24.77 2.27 12.18
CA LEU A 83 -23.80 1.72 13.11
C LEU A 83 -22.52 2.56 13.10
N THR A 84 -21.99 2.91 11.94
CA THR A 84 -20.74 3.69 11.83
C THR A 84 -20.90 5.09 12.44
N THR A 85 -22.03 5.76 12.25
CA THR A 85 -22.33 7.05 12.89
C THR A 85 -22.48 6.90 14.41
N SER A 86 -23.18 5.85 14.87
CA SER A 86 -23.41 5.58 16.29
C SER A 86 -22.13 5.17 17.03
N TYR A 87 -21.27 4.38 16.38
CA TYR A 87 -19.95 3.99 16.86
C TYR A 87 -18.94 5.14 16.77
N GLY A 88 -19.01 5.97 15.71
CA GLY A 88 -18.20 7.16 15.52
C GLY A 88 -18.44 8.23 16.59
N ALA A 89 -19.70 8.38 17.04
CA ALA A 89 -20.07 9.23 18.16
C ALA A 89 -19.52 8.72 19.52
N ARG A 90 -19.13 7.44 19.61
CA ARG A 90 -18.53 6.81 20.81
C ARG A 90 -17.06 6.46 20.63
N ARG A 91 -16.30 7.19 19.81
CA ARG A 91 -14.85 7.23 20.05
C ARG A 91 -14.67 7.82 21.45
N HIS A 92 -14.30 6.97 22.39
CA HIS A 92 -13.79 7.38 23.68
C HIS A 92 -12.79 8.52 23.41
N LYS A 93 -13.07 9.74 23.90
CA LYS A 93 -12.13 10.85 23.71
C LYS A 93 -10.77 10.32 24.14
N PRO A 94 -9.78 10.26 23.23
CA PRO A 94 -8.50 9.66 23.55
C PRO A 94 -7.97 10.30 24.82
N SER A 95 -7.51 9.48 25.76
CA SER A 95 -7.02 10.01 27.03
C SER A 95 -5.91 11.02 26.76
N LEU A 96 -5.82 12.04 27.61
CA LEU A 96 -4.82 13.09 27.45
C LEU A 96 -3.40 12.50 27.33
N LYS A 97 -3.11 11.46 28.12
CA LYS A 97 -1.86 10.69 28.07
C LYS A 97 -1.61 10.03 26.70
N LEU A 98 -2.64 9.51 26.06
CA LEU A 98 -2.52 8.92 24.71
C LEU A 98 -2.25 10.01 23.67
N LEU A 99 -2.92 11.15 23.76
CA LEU A 99 -2.70 12.28 22.87
C LEU A 99 -1.30 12.86 23.03
N GLU A 100 -0.83 13.04 24.27
CA GLU A 100 0.53 13.47 24.57
C GLU A 100 1.57 12.50 24.00
N LYS A 101 1.39 11.19 24.22
CA LYS A 101 2.29 10.16 23.68
C LYS A 101 2.37 10.24 22.15
N ARG A 102 1.23 10.45 21.48
CA ARG A 102 1.19 10.59 20.02
C ARG A 102 1.93 11.85 19.55
N TYR A 103 1.65 12.99 20.18
CA TYR A 103 2.32 14.24 19.90
C TYR A 103 3.85 14.10 20.04
N ARG A 104 4.33 13.58 21.17
CA ARG A 104 5.76 13.37 21.43
C ARG A 104 6.40 12.43 20.40
N LYS A 105 5.75 11.31 20.09
CA LYS A 105 6.23 10.37 19.07
C LYS A 105 6.39 11.07 17.72
N ARG A 106 5.38 11.85 17.31
CA ARG A 106 5.42 12.54 16.02
C ARG A 106 6.51 13.61 15.98
N LEU A 107 6.72 14.34 17.08
CA LEU A 107 7.78 15.33 17.18
C LEU A 107 9.16 14.69 16.97
N THR A 108 9.42 13.54 17.61
CA THR A 108 10.66 12.77 17.40
C THR A 108 10.86 12.34 15.94
N GLU A 109 9.79 11.94 15.25
CA GLU A 109 9.85 11.57 13.83
C GLU A 109 10.17 12.80 12.95
N VAL A 110 9.57 13.96 13.23
CA VAL A 110 9.88 15.22 12.54
C VAL A 110 11.33 15.65 12.78
N ASP A 111 11.82 15.57 14.01
CA ASP A 111 13.21 15.91 14.34
C ASP A 111 14.19 15.00 13.60
N SER A 112 13.89 13.70 13.53
CA SER A 112 14.69 12.72 12.80
C SER A 112 14.73 13.05 11.30
N LEU A 113 13.59 13.36 10.70
CA LEU A 113 13.51 13.76 9.29
C LEU A 113 14.24 15.07 9.01
N ARG A 114 14.13 16.07 9.90
CA ARG A 114 14.86 17.33 9.78
C ARG A 114 16.37 17.10 9.87
N GLY A 115 16.82 16.24 10.79
CA GLY A 115 18.23 15.84 10.87
C GLY A 115 18.72 15.20 9.56
N ALA A 116 17.96 14.27 8.99
CA ALA A 116 18.27 13.66 7.70
C ALA A 116 18.31 14.70 6.57
N PHE A 117 17.30 15.57 6.49
CA PHE A 117 17.23 16.66 5.51
C PHE A 117 18.46 17.57 5.55
N LEU A 118 18.87 18.02 6.75
CA LEU A 118 20.04 18.88 6.91
C LEU A 118 21.34 18.16 6.56
N SER A 119 21.46 16.87 6.90
CA SER A 119 22.62 16.05 6.52
C SER A 119 22.74 15.92 5.00
N ILE A 120 21.64 15.58 4.32
CA ILE A 120 21.61 15.41 2.86
C ILE A 120 21.87 16.76 2.16
N SER A 121 21.30 17.85 2.68
CA SER A 121 21.54 19.19 2.14
C SER A 121 23.02 19.56 2.21
N ARG A 122 23.69 19.26 3.33
CA ARG A 122 25.14 19.49 3.50
C ARG A 122 25.98 18.61 2.57
N GLU A 123 25.64 17.33 2.47
CA GLU A 123 26.30 16.39 1.56
C GLU A 123 26.26 16.87 0.10
N LYS A 124 25.12 17.42 -0.31
CA LYS A 124 24.90 17.91 -1.68
C LYS A 124 25.34 19.36 -1.91
N GLY A 125 25.75 20.09 -0.87
CA GLY A 125 26.02 21.51 -0.94
C GLY A 125 24.80 22.37 -1.31
N ILE A 126 23.58 21.89 -1.04
CA ILE A 126 22.34 22.62 -1.27
C ILE A 126 22.02 23.44 -0.03
N ASP A 127 21.71 24.72 -0.21
CA ASP A 127 21.20 25.56 0.88
C ASP A 127 19.82 25.04 1.33
N PRO A 128 19.64 24.58 2.58
CA PRO A 128 18.37 24.09 3.10
C PRO A 128 17.21 25.08 2.88
N GLY A 129 17.49 26.39 2.90
CA GLY A 129 16.49 27.45 2.70
C GLY A 129 15.83 27.44 1.33
N THR A 130 16.46 26.79 0.33
CA THR A 130 15.91 26.66 -1.03
C THR A 130 14.85 25.57 -1.16
N VAL A 131 14.85 24.60 -0.25
CA VAL A 131 13.95 23.43 -0.29
C VAL A 131 12.91 23.49 0.83
N CYS A 132 13.27 24.07 1.98
CA CYS A 132 12.35 24.25 3.09
C CYS A 132 12.42 25.68 3.63
N ASP A 133 11.26 26.31 3.79
CA ASP A 133 11.10 27.59 4.48
C ASP A 133 11.29 27.39 5.99
N GLU A 134 12.53 27.57 6.45
CA GLU A 134 12.92 27.45 7.86
C GLU A 134 12.14 28.42 8.78
N PRO A 135 11.91 29.70 8.41
CA PRO A 135 11.01 30.58 9.16
C PRO A 135 9.58 30.02 9.33
N SER A 136 9.00 29.44 8.29
CA SER A 136 7.68 28.80 8.39
C SER A 136 7.71 27.59 9.31
N TYR A 137 8.72 26.72 9.17
CA TYR A 137 8.92 25.56 10.04
C TYR A 137 9.01 25.97 11.53
N GLN A 138 9.83 26.98 11.84
CA GLN A 138 10.00 27.46 13.22
C GLN A 138 8.71 28.05 13.79
N ARG A 139 7.91 28.77 12.98
CA ARG A 139 6.59 29.26 13.40
C ARG A 139 5.64 28.11 13.75
N MET A 140 5.57 27.07 12.91
CA MET A 140 4.74 25.90 13.16
C MET A 140 5.19 25.13 14.41
N LEU A 141 6.49 24.98 14.61
CA LEU A 141 7.04 24.33 15.82
C LEU A 141 6.69 25.12 17.08
N ASN A 142 6.83 26.44 17.04
CA ASN A 142 6.48 27.31 18.16
C ASN A 142 4.98 27.23 18.48
N GLU A 143 4.11 27.25 17.46
CA GLU A 143 2.67 27.12 17.64
C GLU A 143 2.30 25.74 18.20
N ALA A 144 2.86 24.66 17.67
CA ALA A 144 2.64 23.30 18.16
C ALA A 144 3.06 23.17 19.63
N THR A 145 4.22 23.74 19.99
CA THR A 145 4.73 23.76 21.37
C THR A 145 3.81 24.55 22.30
N GLN A 146 3.32 25.72 21.88
CA GLN A 146 2.37 26.51 22.66
C GLN A 146 1.03 25.79 22.87
N ARG A 147 0.53 25.07 21.87
CA ARG A 147 -0.68 24.25 21.98
C ARG A 147 -0.47 23.06 22.92
N ALA A 148 0.67 22.37 22.80
CA ALA A 148 1.04 21.28 23.71
C ALA A 148 1.19 21.75 25.16
N ALA A 149 1.72 22.95 25.40
CA ALA A 149 1.80 23.55 26.74
C ALA A 149 0.43 23.80 27.38
N LYS A 150 -0.60 24.05 26.55
CA LYS A 150 -2.00 24.16 26.95
C LYS A 150 -2.73 22.81 27.01
N GLN A 151 -1.99 21.70 26.92
CA GLN A 151 -2.52 20.33 26.85
C GLN A 151 -3.44 20.07 25.65
N ASP A 152 -3.42 20.95 24.64
CA ASP A 152 -4.13 20.79 23.37
C ASP A 152 -3.30 19.95 22.39
N TYR A 153 -3.01 18.71 22.80
CA TYR A 153 -2.17 17.79 22.04
C TYR A 153 -2.80 17.37 20.71
N GLN A 154 -4.13 17.46 20.58
CA GLN A 154 -4.81 17.12 19.33
C GLN A 154 -4.46 18.14 18.25
N ASN A 155 -4.63 19.44 18.52
CA ASN A 155 -4.27 20.47 17.55
C ASN A 155 -2.76 20.62 17.39
N ALA A 156 -1.98 20.40 18.45
CA ALA A 156 -0.52 20.33 18.35
C ALA A 156 -0.07 19.22 17.38
N THR A 157 -0.67 18.03 17.46
CA THR A 157 -0.34 16.91 16.56
C THR A 157 -0.65 17.24 15.10
N ILE A 158 -1.73 17.96 14.80
CA ILE A 158 -2.06 18.38 13.42
C ILE A 158 -0.94 19.24 12.82
N LEU A 159 -0.40 20.18 13.59
CA LEU A 159 0.72 21.02 13.15
C LEU A 159 1.98 20.19 12.90
N VAL A 160 2.31 19.27 13.81
CA VAL A 160 3.50 18.41 13.67
C VAL A 160 3.33 17.39 12.52
N ASP A 161 2.12 16.90 12.24
CA ASP A 161 1.83 16.06 11.07
C ASP A 161 2.07 16.84 9.76
N ALA A 162 1.70 18.11 9.69
CA ALA A 162 1.98 18.95 8.53
C ALA A 162 3.50 19.21 8.35
N MET A 163 4.24 19.41 9.45
CA MET A 163 5.70 19.50 9.43
C MET A 163 6.33 18.18 8.94
N TYR A 164 5.82 17.04 9.40
CA TYR A 164 6.26 15.71 8.96
C TYR A 164 6.11 15.54 7.45
N ASN A 165 4.95 15.88 6.90
CA ASN A 165 4.70 15.77 5.46
C ASN A 165 5.65 16.66 4.66
N THR A 166 5.86 17.91 5.12
CA THR A 166 6.79 18.85 4.49
C THR A 166 8.21 18.30 4.48
N MET A 167 8.71 17.83 5.62
CA MET A 167 10.05 17.26 5.75
C MET A 167 10.21 15.97 4.93
N SER A 168 9.18 15.12 4.90
CA SER A 168 9.20 13.88 4.11
C SER A 168 9.27 14.16 2.61
N VAL A 169 8.57 15.19 2.12
CA VAL A 169 8.66 15.64 0.73
C VAL A 169 10.04 16.25 0.47
N ALA A 170 10.56 17.09 1.37
CA ALA A 170 11.87 17.69 1.24
C ALA A 170 12.99 16.62 1.15
N VAL A 171 13.03 15.65 2.07
CA VAL A 171 13.98 14.53 2.04
C VAL A 171 13.85 13.72 0.75
N THR A 172 12.61 13.39 0.35
CA THR A 172 12.37 12.67 -0.91
C THR A 172 12.81 13.48 -2.11
N SER A 173 12.58 14.79 -2.15
CA SER A 173 12.97 15.67 -3.25
C SER A 173 14.49 15.78 -3.38
N LEU A 174 15.19 15.88 -2.25
CA LEU A 174 16.65 15.87 -2.24
C LEU A 174 17.19 14.54 -2.74
N ARG A 175 16.53 13.42 -2.45
CA ARG A 175 16.95 12.08 -2.90
C ARG A 175 16.40 11.66 -4.26
N ASN A 176 15.39 12.35 -4.79
CA ASN A 176 14.82 12.03 -6.09
C ASN A 176 15.90 12.27 -7.16
N HIS A 177 16.09 11.27 -8.01
CA HIS A 177 17.17 11.14 -9.01
C HIS A 177 18.51 10.56 -8.52
N GLU A 178 18.62 10.14 -7.26
CA GLU A 178 19.76 9.35 -6.81
C GLU A 178 19.40 7.86 -6.71
N THR A 179 20.01 7.07 -7.59
CA THR A 179 20.26 5.66 -7.30
C THR A 179 21.12 5.63 -6.04
N LEU A 180 20.58 5.16 -4.92
CA LEU A 180 21.38 4.83 -3.74
C LEU A 180 22.38 3.76 -4.15
N GLU A 181 23.59 4.16 -4.55
CA GLU A 181 24.74 3.27 -4.61
C GLU A 181 25.12 2.93 -3.17
N TYR A 182 24.40 1.97 -2.59
CA TYR A 182 24.90 1.25 -1.42
C TYR A 182 26.16 0.51 -1.87
N LYS A 183 27.33 1.10 -1.65
CA LYS A 183 28.59 0.38 -1.76
C LYS A 183 28.59 -0.69 -0.68
N LEU A 184 28.34 -1.94 -1.08
CA LEU A 184 28.56 -3.10 -0.23
C LEU A 184 30.06 -3.18 0.04
N VAL A 185 30.44 -3.05 1.30
CA VAL A 185 31.82 -3.24 1.75
C VAL A 185 31.85 -4.56 2.49
N PHE A 186 32.62 -5.52 1.96
CA PHE A 186 32.84 -6.81 2.58
C PHE A 186 34.19 -6.82 3.29
N ASN A 187 34.26 -7.37 4.50
CA ASN A 187 35.50 -7.48 5.26
C ASN A 187 36.36 -8.66 4.76
N SER A 188 35.78 -9.57 3.97
CA SER A 188 36.51 -10.69 3.35
C SER A 188 35.78 -11.25 2.12
N PRO A 189 36.49 -11.93 1.20
CA PRO A 189 35.86 -12.66 0.08
C PRO A 189 34.85 -13.73 0.52
N LYS A 190 35.02 -14.28 1.73
CA LYS A 190 34.07 -15.26 2.28
C LYS A 190 32.73 -14.61 2.65
N GLU A 191 32.78 -13.42 3.24
CA GLU A 191 31.57 -12.64 3.57
C GLU A 191 30.81 -12.25 2.30
N GLU A 192 31.54 -11.81 1.27
CA GLU A 192 30.99 -11.53 -0.06
C GLU A 192 30.36 -12.77 -0.70
N TYR A 193 31.02 -13.92 -0.61
CA TYR A 193 30.47 -15.20 -1.08
C TYR A 193 29.15 -15.56 -0.38
N GLU A 194 29.07 -15.40 0.95
CA GLU A 194 27.84 -15.67 1.71
C GLU A 194 26.71 -14.72 1.32
N TYR A 195 27.04 -13.45 1.09
CA TYR A 195 26.09 -12.45 0.59
C TYR A 195 25.54 -12.81 -0.79
N GLU A 196 26.42 -13.08 -1.76
CA GLU A 196 26.01 -13.43 -3.13
C GLU A 196 25.26 -14.76 -3.17
N LEU A 197 25.62 -15.72 -2.31
CA LEU A 197 24.89 -16.98 -2.19
C LEU A 197 23.44 -16.76 -1.72
N ASN A 198 23.22 -15.85 -0.78
CA ASN A 198 21.89 -15.48 -0.34
C ASN A 198 21.10 -14.76 -1.45
N ARG A 199 21.76 -13.90 -2.22
CA ARG A 199 21.18 -13.20 -3.36
C ARG A 199 20.74 -14.17 -4.46
N TYR A 200 21.59 -15.14 -4.81
CA TYR A 200 21.27 -16.24 -5.73
C TYR A 200 20.05 -17.05 -5.28
N ARG A 201 19.97 -17.43 -3.99
CA ARG A 201 18.83 -18.18 -3.43
C ARG A 201 17.53 -17.40 -3.53
N THR A 202 17.58 -16.11 -3.22
CA THR A 202 16.41 -15.21 -3.28
C THR A 202 15.87 -15.11 -4.70
N LEU A 203 16.75 -14.93 -5.70
CA LEU A 203 16.35 -14.85 -7.11
C LEU A 203 15.80 -16.19 -7.63
N THR A 204 16.39 -17.31 -7.22
CA THR A 204 15.88 -18.64 -7.56
C THR A 204 14.47 -18.86 -7.01
N LEU A 205 14.22 -18.44 -5.76
CA LEU A 205 12.87 -18.51 -5.17
C LEU A 205 11.88 -17.64 -5.93
N LEU A 206 12.27 -16.40 -6.23
CA LEU A 206 11.43 -15.47 -6.99
C LEU A 206 11.09 -16.03 -8.38
N LEU A 207 12.05 -16.61 -9.08
CA LEU A 207 11.85 -17.25 -10.37
C LEU A 207 10.80 -18.36 -10.27
N ARG A 208 10.94 -19.27 -9.29
CA ARG A 208 9.99 -20.36 -9.05
C ARG A 208 8.58 -19.87 -8.74
N MET A 209 8.46 -18.75 -8.02
CA MET A 209 7.15 -18.14 -7.75
C MET A 209 6.53 -17.61 -9.04
N LYS A 210 7.31 -16.87 -9.83
CA LYS A 210 6.81 -16.21 -11.05
C LYS A 210 6.48 -17.18 -12.18
N GLN A 211 7.22 -18.28 -12.30
CA GLN A 211 6.90 -19.34 -13.26
C GLN A 211 5.50 -19.94 -13.06
N LYS A 212 4.93 -19.87 -11.85
CA LYS A 212 3.56 -20.34 -11.58
C LYS A 212 2.47 -19.34 -11.99
N GLU A 213 2.85 -18.07 -12.15
CA GLU A 213 1.92 -16.97 -12.43
C GLU A 213 1.88 -16.60 -13.92
N VAL A 214 2.94 -16.93 -14.67
CA VAL A 214 3.13 -16.49 -16.06
C VAL A 214 3.08 -17.68 -17.02
N SER A 215 2.17 -17.63 -17.99
CA SER A 215 2.18 -18.54 -19.13
C SER A 215 3.10 -17.98 -20.23
N LEU A 216 4.14 -18.72 -20.56
CA LEU A 216 5.07 -18.40 -21.65
C LEU A 216 4.75 -19.22 -22.90
N ASN A 217 5.05 -18.68 -24.08
CA ASN A 217 5.10 -19.48 -25.28
C ASN A 217 6.34 -20.41 -25.26
N PRO A 218 6.36 -21.51 -26.05
CA PRO A 218 7.45 -22.49 -25.99
C PRO A 218 8.84 -21.92 -26.26
N ALA A 219 8.97 -20.94 -27.15
CA ALA A 219 10.25 -20.32 -27.49
C ALA A 219 10.83 -19.53 -26.30
N ARG A 220 9.99 -18.73 -25.62
CA ARG A 220 10.39 -17.97 -24.43
C ARG A 220 10.67 -18.88 -23.25
N GLU A 221 9.89 -19.95 -23.09
CA GLU A 221 10.13 -20.94 -22.05
C GLU A 221 11.48 -21.64 -22.25
N ALA A 222 11.81 -22.04 -23.48
CA ALA A 222 13.10 -22.64 -23.80
C ALA A 222 14.27 -21.68 -23.53
N ALA A 223 14.14 -20.40 -23.88
CA ALA A 223 15.15 -19.38 -23.60
C ALA A 223 15.36 -19.19 -22.09
N MET A 224 14.27 -19.09 -21.31
CA MET A 224 14.33 -19.01 -19.85
C MET A 224 15.04 -20.24 -19.25
N ARG A 225 14.69 -21.45 -19.69
CA ARG A 225 15.30 -22.69 -19.17
C ARG A 225 16.81 -22.76 -19.44
N ARG A 226 17.30 -22.23 -20.57
CA ARG A 226 18.75 -22.17 -20.85
C ARG A 226 19.48 -21.29 -19.83
N HIS A 227 18.97 -20.09 -19.55
CA HIS A 227 19.55 -19.21 -18.54
C HIS A 227 19.53 -19.83 -17.15
N VAL A 228 18.47 -20.56 -16.79
CA VAL A 228 18.41 -21.29 -15.51
C VAL A 228 19.47 -22.40 -15.45
N ALA A 229 19.62 -23.19 -16.51
CA ALA A 229 20.63 -24.25 -16.56
C ALA A 229 22.06 -23.70 -16.49
N GLU A 230 22.33 -22.59 -17.18
CA GLU A 230 23.62 -21.89 -17.09
C GLU A 230 23.88 -21.36 -15.67
N ALA A 231 22.87 -20.76 -15.02
CA ALA A 231 22.96 -20.30 -13.64
C ALA A 231 23.26 -21.45 -12.67
N GLU A 232 22.61 -22.61 -12.85
CA GLU A 232 22.84 -23.81 -12.02
C GLU A 232 24.26 -24.36 -12.20
N SER A 233 24.78 -24.38 -13.43
CA SER A 233 26.17 -24.78 -13.70
C SER A 233 27.15 -23.86 -12.96
N LEU A 234 27.01 -22.55 -13.13
CA LEU A 234 27.85 -21.55 -12.47
C LEU A 234 27.77 -21.62 -10.94
N TRP A 235 26.58 -21.90 -10.39
CA TRP A 235 26.42 -22.11 -8.96
C TRP A 235 27.16 -23.36 -8.45
N ASN A 236 27.15 -24.46 -9.22
CA ASN A 236 27.92 -25.65 -8.88
C ASN A 236 29.43 -25.38 -8.91
N ASP A 237 29.91 -24.64 -9.91
CA ASP A 237 31.31 -24.22 -10.00
C ASP A 237 31.69 -23.35 -8.80
N ALA A 238 30.86 -22.35 -8.46
CA ALA A 238 31.06 -21.50 -7.30
C ALA A 238 31.12 -22.31 -5.99
N LYS A 239 30.24 -23.28 -5.83
CA LYS A 239 30.20 -24.17 -4.66
C LYS A 239 31.47 -25.01 -4.54
N SER A 240 31.98 -25.55 -5.66
CA SER A 240 33.24 -26.29 -5.67
C SER A 240 34.40 -25.40 -5.25
N GLN A 241 34.53 -24.22 -5.87
CA GLN A 241 35.62 -23.28 -5.60
C GLN A 241 35.61 -22.79 -4.14
N ALA A 242 34.43 -22.51 -3.58
CA ALA A 242 34.29 -22.15 -2.17
C ALA A 242 34.64 -23.31 -1.23
N GLY A 243 34.37 -24.55 -1.62
CA GLY A 243 34.78 -25.75 -0.89
C GLY A 243 36.30 -25.90 -0.80
N ASP A 244 37.01 -25.46 -1.85
CA ASP A 244 38.48 -25.44 -1.92
C ASP A 244 39.10 -24.16 -1.30
N GLY A 245 38.27 -23.25 -0.77
CA GLY A 245 38.70 -22.00 -0.13
C GLY A 245 38.91 -20.82 -1.08
N HIS A 246 38.70 -21.00 -2.40
CA HIS A 246 38.81 -19.96 -3.43
C HIS A 246 37.54 -19.10 -3.50
N HIS A 247 37.25 -18.38 -2.40
CA HIS A 247 36.03 -17.58 -2.27
C HIS A 247 35.95 -16.42 -3.28
N ASP A 248 37.07 -15.84 -3.69
CA ASP A 248 37.16 -14.80 -4.72
C ASP A 248 36.71 -15.29 -6.11
N ILE A 249 37.12 -16.49 -6.49
CA ILE A 249 36.69 -17.14 -7.74
C ILE A 249 35.22 -17.57 -7.63
N ALA A 250 34.82 -18.06 -6.45
CA ALA A 250 33.44 -18.47 -6.19
C ALA A 250 32.45 -17.29 -6.29
N VAL A 251 32.82 -16.11 -5.81
CA VAL A 251 32.02 -14.88 -5.95
C VAL A 251 31.76 -14.57 -7.41
N LYS A 252 32.78 -14.56 -8.27
CA LYS A 252 32.62 -14.27 -9.71
C LYS A 252 31.66 -15.21 -10.41
N HIS A 253 31.71 -16.50 -10.06
CA HIS A 253 30.76 -17.49 -10.57
C HIS A 253 29.34 -17.22 -10.06
N LEU A 254 29.16 -16.84 -8.79
CA LEU A 254 27.85 -16.46 -8.24
C LEU A 254 27.28 -15.20 -8.90
N GLU A 255 28.09 -14.16 -9.10
CA GLU A 255 27.66 -12.95 -9.80
C GLU A 255 27.19 -13.28 -11.22
N SER A 256 27.95 -14.13 -11.92
CA SER A 256 27.58 -14.62 -13.25
C SER A 256 26.29 -15.43 -13.23
N ALA A 257 26.11 -16.29 -12.22
CA ALA A 257 24.89 -17.07 -12.04
C ALA A 257 23.67 -16.16 -11.78
N ILE A 258 23.85 -15.12 -10.96
CA ILE A 258 22.84 -14.11 -10.67
C ILE A 258 22.46 -13.32 -11.92
N ALA A 259 23.43 -12.97 -12.77
CA ALA A 259 23.16 -12.30 -14.03
C ALA A 259 22.27 -13.17 -14.94
N ARG A 260 22.52 -14.48 -15.02
CA ARG A 260 21.69 -15.42 -15.78
C ARG A 260 20.30 -15.60 -15.18
N LEU A 261 20.17 -15.62 -13.86
CA LEU A 261 18.84 -15.57 -13.23
C LEU A 261 18.12 -14.25 -13.55
N GLY A 262 18.83 -13.13 -13.59
CA GLY A 262 18.30 -11.83 -14.03
C GLY A 262 17.74 -11.88 -15.45
N ASP A 263 18.47 -12.47 -16.39
CA ASP A 263 17.99 -12.67 -17.78
C ASP A 263 16.72 -13.54 -17.81
N ALA A 264 16.69 -14.62 -17.03
CA ALA A 264 15.51 -15.50 -16.91
C ALA A 264 14.29 -14.77 -16.33
N LEU A 265 14.48 -13.93 -15.31
CA LEU A 265 13.43 -13.10 -14.71
C LEU A 265 12.96 -11.99 -15.69
N GLY A 266 13.86 -11.45 -16.49
CA GLY A 266 13.56 -10.52 -17.59
C GLY A 266 12.60 -11.11 -18.61
N ILE A 267 12.78 -12.38 -18.97
CA ILE A 267 11.84 -13.11 -19.84
C ILE A 267 10.45 -13.23 -19.20
N LEU A 268 10.35 -13.25 -17.88
CA LEU A 268 9.08 -13.24 -17.13
C LEU A 268 8.51 -11.82 -16.93
N GLY A 269 9.14 -10.79 -17.51
CA GLY A 269 8.67 -9.40 -17.47
C GLY A 269 9.13 -8.60 -16.25
N MET A 270 10.14 -9.08 -15.51
CA MET A 270 10.72 -8.34 -14.38
C MET A 270 12.06 -7.73 -14.77
N TYR A 271 12.16 -6.41 -14.67
CA TYR A 271 13.40 -5.69 -14.88
C TYR A 271 14.22 -5.66 -13.59
N MET A 272 15.42 -6.23 -13.63
CA MET A 272 16.41 -6.06 -12.57
C MET A 272 17.37 -4.94 -12.99
N PRO A 273 17.48 -3.83 -12.24
CA PRO A 273 18.53 -2.86 -12.48
C PRO A 273 19.90 -3.54 -12.33
N LYS A 274 20.81 -3.24 -13.26
CA LYS A 274 22.19 -3.73 -13.25
C LYS A 274 23.00 -3.01 -12.18
#